data_AF-A0A9E3QA06-F1
#
_entry.id   AF-A0A9E3QA06-F1
#
_cell.length_a   1.000
_cell.length_b   1.000
_cell.length_c   1.000
_cell.angle_alpha   90.00
_cell.angle_beta   90.00
_cell.angle_gamma   90.00
#
_symmetry.space_group_name_H-M   'P 1'
#
loop_
_entity.id
_entity.type
_entity.pdbx_description
1 polymer ?
#
loop_
_entity_poly.entity_id
_entity_poly.type
_entity_poly.pdbx_seq_one_letter_code
_entity_poly.pdbx_strand_id
1 'polypeptide(L)'
;MLYDRTCQTCEKDFRSQRKESNICYGCALTRLIGNGGPEEGDINTALLTSGEMSDEDAHQLQRDLESVDHSAEEAFERQFEDYYGPDDCYLDDDEEWTR
;
A
#
# COMPACT_ATOMS: atom_id res chain seq x y z
N MET A 1 -11.12 13.41 -16.43
CA MET A 1 -11.73 14.77 -16.52
C MET A 1 -11.18 15.52 -15.32
N LEU A 2 -10.53 16.66 -15.53
CA LEU A 2 -9.90 17.40 -14.41
C LEU A 2 -10.94 18.25 -13.69
N TYR A 3 -10.94 18.15 -12.36
CA TYR A 3 -11.76 18.92 -11.44
C TYR A 3 -10.88 19.94 -10.72
N ASP A 4 -11.25 21.23 -10.78
CA ASP A 4 -10.66 22.23 -9.89
C ASP A 4 -11.26 22.06 -8.47
N ARG A 5 -10.38 21.98 -7.47
CA ARG A 5 -10.70 21.66 -6.08
C ARG A 5 -9.93 22.58 -5.16
N THR A 6 -10.43 22.78 -3.94
CA THR A 6 -9.72 23.51 -2.89
C THR A 6 -9.32 22.53 -1.79
N CYS A 7 -8.05 22.53 -1.41
CA CYS A 7 -7.51 21.64 -0.38
C CYS A 7 -8.09 22.01 0.99
N GLN A 8 -8.69 21.06 1.70
CA GLN A 8 -9.27 21.31 3.02
C GLN A 8 -8.23 21.59 4.12
N THR A 9 -6.94 21.36 3.86
CA THR A 9 -5.86 21.54 4.84
C THR A 9 -5.13 22.88 4.68
N CYS A 10 -4.79 23.25 3.44
CA CYS A 10 -4.01 24.47 3.17
C CYS A 10 -4.79 25.53 2.39
N GLU A 11 -6.06 25.27 2.06
CA GLU A 11 -6.97 26.18 1.36
C GLU A 11 -6.49 26.61 -0.04
N LYS A 12 -5.46 25.95 -0.58
CA LYS A 12 -4.97 26.17 -1.93
C LYS A 12 -5.79 25.40 -2.94
N ASP A 13 -5.99 26.01 -4.10
CA ASP A 13 -6.59 25.35 -5.24
C ASP A 13 -5.62 24.35 -5.87
N PHE A 14 -6.15 23.22 -6.29
CA PHE A 14 -5.44 22.14 -6.97
C PHE A 14 -6.35 21.45 -7.98
N ARG A 15 -5.77 20.70 -8.92
CA ARG A 15 -6.51 19.98 -9.95
C ARG A 15 -6.41 18.49 -9.73
N SER A 16 -7.55 17.82 -9.66
CA SER A 16 -7.61 16.38 -9.45
C SER A 16 -8.42 15.71 -10.57
N GLN A 17 -8.00 14.53 -11.00
CA GLN A 17 -8.84 13.64 -11.80
C GLN A 17 -9.94 12.98 -10.95
N ARG A 18 -9.80 12.99 -9.62
CA ARG A 18 -10.76 12.39 -8.68
C ARG A 18 -11.70 13.44 -8.11
N LYS A 19 -13.00 13.23 -8.30
CA LYS A 19 -14.04 14.16 -7.85
C LYS A 19 -14.12 14.24 -6.32
N GLU A 20 -13.84 13.13 -5.66
CA GLU A 20 -13.86 12.94 -4.22
C GLU A 20 -12.61 13.46 -3.51
N SER A 21 -11.53 13.77 -4.24
CA SER A 21 -10.30 14.29 -3.64
C SER A 21 -10.56 15.63 -2.95
N ASN A 22 -10.14 15.74 -1.69
CA ASN A 22 -10.29 16.91 -0.83
C ASN A 22 -8.94 17.43 -0.29
N ILE A 23 -7.83 16.82 -0.70
CA ILE A 23 -6.49 17.13 -0.22
C ILE A 23 -5.52 17.18 -1.40
N CYS A 24 -4.71 18.25 -1.47
CA CYS A 24 -3.67 18.35 -2.49
C CYS A 24 -2.48 17.43 -2.16
N TYR A 25 -1.70 17.10 -3.17
CA TYR A 25 -0.50 16.28 -3.11
C TYR A 25 0.43 16.71 -1.98
N GLY A 26 0.73 18.00 -1.87
CA GLY A 26 1.63 18.51 -0.84
C GLY A 26 1.13 18.23 0.58
N CYS A 27 -0.17 18.41 0.83
CA CYS A 27 -0.76 18.11 2.13
C CYS A 27 -0.89 16.61 2.38
N ALA A 28 -1.19 15.81 1.35
CA ALA A 28 -1.23 14.36 1.44
C ALA A 28 0.17 13.81 1.79
N LEU A 29 1.21 14.27 1.07
CA LEU A 29 2.59 13.88 1.31
C LEU A 29 3.06 14.29 2.71
N THR A 30 2.78 15.54 3.12
CA THR A 30 3.14 16.03 4.46
C THR A 30 2.52 15.16 5.56
N ARG A 31 1.29 14.66 5.37
CA ARG A 31 0.64 13.77 6.34
C ARG A 31 1.29 12.39 6.42
N LEU A 32 1.84 11.89 5.31
CA LEU A 32 2.51 10.59 5.26
C LEU A 32 3.90 10.65 5.89
N ILE A 33 4.71 11.65 5.49
CA ILE A 33 6.11 11.75 5.91
C ILE A 33 6.28 12.33 7.32
N GLY A 34 5.31 13.13 7.80
CA GLY A 34 5.44 13.90 9.02
C GLY A 34 6.66 14.85 8.99
N ASN A 35 7.72 14.49 9.71
CA ASN A 35 9.00 15.22 9.76
C ASN A 35 10.16 14.48 9.05
N GLY A 36 9.89 13.33 8.44
CA GLY A 36 10.87 12.54 7.71
C GLY A 36 11.10 13.02 6.29
N GLY A 37 12.09 12.42 5.61
CA GLY A 37 12.22 12.52 4.17
C GLY A 37 11.18 11.61 3.50
N PRO A 38 10.63 11.99 2.33
CA PRO A 38 9.67 11.15 1.62
C PRO A 38 10.33 9.88 1.09
N GLU A 39 9.69 8.74 1.35
CA GLU A 39 10.00 7.49 0.67
C GLU A 39 9.16 7.37 -0.61
N GLU A 40 9.56 6.47 -1.52
CA GLU A 40 8.85 6.25 -2.78
C GLU A 40 7.38 5.87 -2.55
N GLY A 41 7.11 5.04 -1.53
CA GLY A 41 5.76 4.68 -1.11
C GLY A 41 4.91 5.88 -0.69
N ASP A 42 5.50 6.87 0.01
CA ASP A 42 4.78 8.08 0.42
C ASP A 42 4.41 8.94 -0.78
N ILE A 43 5.33 9.07 -1.74
CA ILE A 43 5.12 9.84 -2.97
C ILE A 43 3.99 9.21 -3.78
N ASN A 44 4.05 7.89 -3.98
CA ASN A 44 3.06 7.13 -4.74
C ASN A 44 1.68 7.22 -4.08
N THR A 45 1.62 7.04 -2.76
CA THR A 45 0.38 7.13 -1.99
C THR A 45 -0.20 8.55 -2.03
N ALA A 46 0.64 9.58 -1.94
CA ALA A 46 0.21 10.97 -2.03
C ALA A 46 -0.35 11.32 -3.42
N LEU A 47 0.26 10.81 -4.50
CA LEU A 47 -0.23 11.00 -5.88
C LEU A 47 -1.59 10.33 -6.08
N LEU A 48 -1.74 9.09 -5.64
CA LEU A 48 -3.00 8.35 -5.72
C LEU A 48 -4.09 9.02 -4.88
N THR A 49 -3.77 9.45 -3.67
CA THR A 49 -4.74 10.07 -2.74
C THR A 49 -5.21 11.44 -3.23
N SER A 50 -4.28 12.28 -3.70
CA SER A 50 -4.61 13.62 -4.19
C SER A 50 -5.31 13.59 -5.55
N GLY A 51 -5.03 12.56 -6.37
CA GLY A 51 -5.55 12.45 -7.72
C GLY A 51 -5.00 13.50 -8.68
N GLU A 52 -3.88 14.16 -8.33
CA GLU A 52 -3.21 15.14 -9.20
C GLU A 52 -2.43 14.48 -10.36
N MET A 53 -2.30 13.15 -10.33
CA MET A 53 -1.78 12.35 -11.44
C MET A 53 -2.87 12.00 -12.46
N SER A 54 -2.47 11.61 -13.68
CA SER A 54 -3.42 11.17 -14.69
C SER A 54 -4.04 9.81 -14.33
N ASP A 55 -5.24 9.52 -14.85
CA ASP A 55 -5.88 8.22 -14.61
C ASP A 55 -5.06 7.05 -15.17
N GLU A 56 -4.37 7.26 -16.29
CA GLU A 56 -3.49 6.26 -16.92
C GLU A 56 -2.27 5.99 -16.05
N ASP A 57 -1.60 7.05 -15.58
CA ASP A 57 -0.47 6.92 -14.66
C ASP A 57 -0.89 6.30 -13.33
N ALA A 58 -2.07 6.66 -12.80
CA ALA A 58 -2.58 6.10 -11.56
C ALA A 58 -2.84 4.59 -11.68
N HIS A 59 -3.41 4.18 -12.81
CA HIS A 59 -3.69 2.77 -13.07
C HIS A 59 -2.40 1.96 -13.31
N GLN A 60 -1.40 2.55 -13.96
CA GLN A 60 -0.10 1.89 -14.12
C GLN A 60 0.62 1.78 -12.77
N LEU A 61 0.66 2.86 -11.99
CA LEU A 61 1.27 2.87 -10.67
C LEU A 61 0.62 1.86 -9.74
N GLN A 62 -0.71 1.75 -9.77
CA GLN A 62 -1.43 0.79 -8.96
C GLN A 62 -1.09 -0.67 -9.35
N ARG A 63 -0.96 -0.96 -10.65
CA ARG A 63 -0.49 -2.28 -11.12
C ARG A 63 0.94 -2.58 -10.71
N ASP A 64 1.82 -1.59 -10.76
CA ASP A 64 3.22 -1.78 -10.38
C ASP A 64 3.32 -2.11 -8.88
N LEU A 65 2.53 -1.43 -8.04
CA LEU A 65 2.42 -1.73 -6.61
C LEU A 65 1.85 -3.14 -6.35
N GLU A 66 0.76 -3.51 -7.02
CA GLU A 66 0.15 -4.85 -6.91
C GLU A 66 1.12 -5.96 -7.37
N SER A 67 1.90 -5.72 -8.42
CA SER A 67 2.91 -6.66 -8.91
C SER A 67 4.03 -6.91 -7.90
N VAL A 68 4.46 -5.86 -7.17
CA VAL A 68 5.49 -5.99 -6.13
C VAL A 68 4.93 -6.77 -4.94
N ASP A 69 3.69 -6.49 -4.54
CA ASP A 69 3.05 -7.15 -3.40
C ASP A 69 2.86 -8.65 -3.66
N HIS A 70 2.35 -9.02 -4.83
CA HIS A 70 2.22 -10.43 -5.23
C HIS A 70 3.57 -11.16 -5.33
N SER A 71 4.63 -10.46 -5.77
CA SER A 71 5.97 -11.06 -5.79
C SER A 71 6.50 -11.32 -4.39
N ALA A 72 6.15 -10.47 -3.41
CA ALA A 72 6.52 -10.65 -2.02
C ALA A 72 5.73 -11.78 -1.34
N GLU A 73 4.43 -11.89 -1.63
CA GLU A 73 3.57 -12.99 -1.15
C GLU A 73 4.04 -14.35 -1.69
N GLU A 74 4.27 -14.47 -3.00
CA GLU A 74 4.77 -15.74 -3.58
C GLU A 74 6.16 -16.12 -3.07
N ALA A 75 7.02 -15.13 -2.80
CA ALA A 75 8.33 -15.38 -2.21
C ALA A 75 8.22 -15.84 -0.75
N PHE A 76 7.29 -15.28 0.02
CA PHE A 76 7.01 -15.69 1.39
C PHE A 76 6.41 -17.10 1.47
N GLU A 77 5.44 -17.43 0.61
CA GLU A 77 4.85 -18.77 0.52
C GLU A 77 5.89 -19.83 0.16
N ARG A 78 6.77 -19.55 -0.82
CA ARG A 78 7.90 -20.44 -1.15
C ARG A 78 8.88 -20.62 0.01
N GLN A 79 9.14 -19.58 0.78
CA GLN A 79 10.01 -19.68 1.96
C GLN A 79 9.38 -20.52 3.07
N PHE A 80 8.05 -20.53 3.18
CA PHE A 80 7.31 -21.31 4.16
C PHE A 80 7.17 -22.79 3.76
N GLU A 81 7.00 -23.08 2.47
CA GLU A 81 7.01 -24.46 1.93
C GLU A 81 8.36 -25.15 2.13
N ASP A 82 9.49 -24.43 2.03
CA ASP A 82 10.82 -25.00 2.30
C ASP A 82 11.08 -25.21 3.81
N TYR A 83 10.32 -24.56 4.71
CA TYR A 83 10.45 -24.72 6.17
C TYR A 83 9.56 -25.84 6.73
N TYR A 84 8.41 -26.12 6.10
CA TYR A 84 7.58 -27.30 6.36
C TYR A 84 7.79 -28.34 5.25
N GLY A 85 8.99 -28.90 5.17
CA GLY A 85 9.21 -30.14 4.42
C GLY A 85 8.25 -31.25 4.91
N PRO A 86 7.86 -32.21 4.05
CA PRO A 86 6.82 -33.20 4.32
C PRO A 86 7.08 -34.22 5.45
N ASP A 87 8.01 -33.99 6.38
CA ASP A 87 8.51 -35.00 7.33
C ASP A 87 8.44 -34.63 8.83
N ASP A 88 7.72 -33.58 9.24
CA ASP A 88 7.60 -33.22 10.68
C ASP A 88 6.23 -33.58 11.31
N CYS A 89 5.56 -34.63 10.81
CA CYS A 89 4.39 -35.22 11.44
C CYS A 89 4.76 -36.37 12.40
N TYR A 90 5.35 -36.03 13.55
CA TYR A 90 5.24 -36.84 14.77
C TYR A 90 4.65 -35.99 15.89
N LEU A 91 3.34 -35.74 15.81
CA LEU A 91 2.53 -35.53 17.01
C LEU A 91 2.06 -36.93 17.45
N ASP A 92 2.87 -37.57 18.30
CA ASP A 92 2.34 -38.59 19.21
C ASP A 92 1.50 -37.84 20.27
N ASP A 93 0.25 -37.59 19.91
CA ASP A 93 -0.85 -37.36 20.85
C ASP A 93 -1.12 -38.71 21.53
N ASP A 94 -0.43 -39.00 22.64
CA ASP A 94 -0.88 -40.04 23.57
C ASP A 94 -1.18 -39.40 24.93
N GLU A 95 -2.48 -39.33 25.16
CA GLU A 95 -3.16 -38.98 26.40
C GLU A 95 -2.75 -39.89 27.56
N GLU A 96 -2.32 -39.34 28.70
CA GLU A 96 -2.95 -39.62 30.02
C GLU A 96 -2.21 -38.89 31.16
N TRP A 97 -2.80 -37.82 31.67
CA TRP A 97 -2.51 -37.35 33.03
C TRP A 97 -3.43 -38.08 34.01
N THR A 98 -3.07 -39.29 34.41
CA THR A 98 -3.63 -39.91 35.63
C THR A 98 -2.71 -39.62 36.83
N ARG A 99 -3.36 -39.12 37.88
CA ARG A 99 -2.83 -38.53 39.11
C ARG A 99 -2.42 -39.56 40.15
#